data_AF-A0A962I3D1-F1
#
_entry.id   AF-A0A962I3D1-F1
#
_cell.length_a   1.000
_cell.length_b   1.000
_cell.length_c   1.000
_cell.angle_alpha   90.00
_cell.angle_beta   90.00
_cell.angle_gamma   90.00
#
_symmetry.space_group_name_H-M   'P 1'
#
loop_
_entity.id
_entity.type
_entity.pdbx_description
1 polymer ?
#
loop_
_entity_poly.entity_id
_entity_poly.type
_entity_poly.pdbx_seq_one_letter_code
_entity_poly.pdbx_strand_id
1 'polypeptide(L)'
;MKLLKRVFFILMFLLLVLIGVAYLLPREATAERSIVIDRPPATVYTVLAGLDRFNEWSPWYGRDPAATYDFSGPAWGSGASM
;
A
#
# COMPACT_ATOMS: atom_id res chain seq x y z
N MET A 1 15.95 42.97 -4.45
CA MET A 1 17.00 42.45 -3.52
C MET A 1 16.45 41.97 -2.17
N LYS A 2 15.79 42.81 -1.36
CA LYS A 2 15.34 42.44 0.01
C LYS A 2 14.23 41.38 0.04
N LEU A 3 13.26 41.48 -0.88
CA LEU A 3 12.16 40.51 -1.03
C LEU A 3 12.67 39.12 -1.45
N LEU A 4 13.51 39.06 -2.49
CA LEU A 4 14.10 37.80 -2.95
C LEU A 4 14.93 37.10 -1.85
N LYS A 5 15.74 37.88 -1.11
CA LYS A 5 16.49 37.37 0.05
C LYS A 5 15.56 36.83 1.15
N ARG A 6 14.48 37.54 1.47
CA ARG A 6 13.47 37.06 2.46
C ARG A 6 12.83 35.75 2.03
N VAL A 7 12.38 35.65 0.78
CA VAL A 7 11.77 34.43 0.24
C VAL A 7 12.76 33.26 0.30
N PHE A 8 14.01 33.49 -0.08
CA PHE A 8 15.06 32.47 0.02
C PHE A 8 15.25 31.96 1.46
N PHE A 9 15.37 32.86 2.44
CA PHE A 9 15.52 32.47 3.85
C PHE A 9 14.30 31.74 4.40
N ILE A 10 13.09 32.14 4.00
CA ILE A 10 11.85 31.44 4.38
C ILE A 10 11.84 30.01 3.82
N LEU A 11 12.17 29.84 2.53
CA LEU A 11 12.25 28.51 1.91
C LEU A 11 13.32 27.64 2.54
N MET A 12 14.49 28.21 2.84
CA MET A 12 15.58 27.50 3.51
C MET A 12 15.18 27.06 4.92
N PHE A 13 14.48 27.91 5.67
CA PHE A 13 13.94 27.56 6.99
C PHE A 13 12.89 26.45 6.89
N LEU A 14 11.94 26.55 5.96
CA LEU A 14 10.95 25.50 5.70
C LEU A 14 11.61 24.16 5.36
N LEU A 15 12.64 24.18 4.52
CA LEU A 15 13.39 22.97 4.16
C LEU A 15 14.07 22.35 5.38
N LEU A 16 14.72 23.17 6.22
CA LEU A 16 15.34 22.70 7.47
C LEU A 16 14.33 22.08 8.42
N VAL A 17 13.16 22.70 8.58
CA VAL A 17 12.06 22.16 9.41
C VAL A 17 11.58 20.83 8.84
N LEU A 18 11.36 20.74 7.53
CA LEU A 18 10.87 19.52 6.89
C LEU A 18 11.86 18.37 7.04
N ILE A 19 13.16 18.63 6.86
CA ILE A 19 14.22 17.65 7.10
C ILE A 19 14.23 17.23 8.58
N GLY A 20 14.18 18.19 9.51
CA GLY A 20 14.15 17.92 10.94
C GLY A 20 12.96 17.02 11.34
N VAL A 21 11.77 17.32 10.83
CA VAL A 21 10.57 16.49 11.06
C VAL A 21 10.73 15.11 10.45
N ALA A 22 11.24 15.00 9.21
CA ALA A 22 11.44 13.71 8.54
C ALA A 22 12.38 12.77 9.33
N TYR A 23 13.43 13.31 9.97
CA TYR A 23 14.32 12.52 10.84
C TYR A 23 13.68 12.07 12.15
N LEU A 24 12.59 12.73 12.59
CA LEU A 24 11.83 12.34 13.79
C LEU A 24 10.76 11.30 13.49
N LEU A 25 10.40 11.09 12.22
CA LEU A 25 9.39 10.11 11.85
C LEU A 25 9.93 8.68 12.01
N PRO A 26 9.06 7.71 12.38
CA PRO A 26 9.42 6.30 12.40
C PRO A 26 9.90 5.83 11.03
N ARG A 27 10.96 5.03 11.00
CA ARG A 27 11.44 4.38 9.77
C ARG A 27 10.48 3.33 9.24
N GLU A 28 9.72 2.72 10.14
CA GLU A 28 8.80 1.64 9.83
C GLU A 28 7.40 2.03 10.33
N ALA A 29 6.40 1.80 9.49
CA ALA A 29 5.00 1.98 9.83
C ALA A 29 4.28 0.64 9.66
N THR A 30 3.64 0.16 10.72
CA THR A 30 2.82 -1.05 10.70
C THR A 30 1.35 -0.66 10.67
N ALA A 31 0.57 -1.30 9.80
CA ALA A 31 -0.88 -1.16 9.76
C ALA A 31 -1.53 -2.54 9.87
N GLU A 32 -2.51 -2.67 10.75
CA GLU A 32 -3.30 -3.89 10.94
C GLU A 32 -4.78 -3.57 10.79
N ARG A 33 -5.54 -4.50 10.21
CA ARG A 33 -7.00 -4.42 10.09
C ARG A 33 -7.59 -5.78 10.38
N SER A 34 -8.68 -5.80 11.13
CA SER A 34 -9.43 -7.02 11.45
C SER A 34 -10.92 -6.81 11.17
N ILE A 35 -11.57 -7.87 10.69
CA ILE A 35 -13.02 -7.96 10.50
C ILE A 35 -13.49 -9.34 10.93
N VAL A 36 -14.72 -9.43 11.42
CA VAL A 36 -15.36 -10.72 11.74
C VAL A 36 -16.16 -11.17 10.53
N ILE A 37 -15.91 -12.38 10.06
CA ILE A 37 -16.66 -13.02 8.97
C ILE A 37 -17.36 -14.24 9.55
N ASP A 38 -18.70 -14.25 9.54
CA ASP A 38 -19.52 -15.36 10.03
C ASP A 38 -19.57 -16.53 9.02
N ARG A 39 -18.40 -17.13 8.79
CA ARG A 39 -18.19 -18.27 7.89
C ARG A 39 -17.12 -19.21 8.46
N PRO A 40 -17.15 -20.51 8.12
CA PRO A 40 -16.09 -21.43 8.50
C PRO A 40 -14.71 -20.94 8.04
N PRO A 41 -13.66 -21.04 8.87
CA PRO A 41 -12.31 -20.58 8.51
C PRO A 41 -11.79 -21.19 7.21
N ALA A 42 -12.11 -22.46 6.94
CA ALA A 42 -11.73 -23.13 5.70
C ALA A 42 -12.30 -22.42 4.46
N THR A 43 -13.56 -21.98 4.52
CA THR A 43 -14.22 -21.25 3.41
C THR A 43 -13.54 -19.91 3.15
N VAL A 44 -13.22 -19.16 4.21
CA VAL A 44 -12.51 -17.88 4.09
C VAL A 44 -11.11 -18.11 3.52
N TYR A 45 -10.40 -19.11 4.02
CA TYR A 45 -9.06 -19.46 3.54
C TYR A 45 -9.05 -19.82 2.05
N THR A 46 -10.03 -20.59 1.55
CA THR A 46 -10.13 -20.94 0.12
C THR A 46 -10.26 -19.71 -0.78
N VAL A 47 -10.97 -18.66 -0.34
CA VAL A 47 -11.11 -17.41 -1.11
C VAL A 47 -9.81 -16.60 -1.10
N LEU A 48 -9.08 -16.62 0.02
CA LEU A 48 -7.87 -15.82 0.20
C LEU A 48 -6.59 -16.47 -0.34
N ALA A 49 -6.52 -17.80 -0.35
CA ALA A 49 -5.32 -18.54 -0.71
C ALA A 49 -5.10 -18.65 -2.23
N GLY A 50 -6.15 -18.49 -3.04
CA GLY A 50 -6.09 -18.54 -4.50
C GLY A 50 -5.93 -17.15 -5.12
N LEU A 51 -4.97 -16.99 -6.02
CA LEU A 51 -4.77 -15.73 -6.77
C LEU A 51 -5.86 -15.54 -7.84
N ASP A 52 -6.45 -16.62 -8.32
CA ASP A 52 -7.58 -16.62 -9.27
C ASP A 52 -8.79 -15.84 -8.74
N ARG A 53 -9.03 -15.88 -7.42
CA ARG A 53 -10.11 -15.17 -6.75
C ARG A 53 -9.69 -13.83 -6.13
N PHE A 54 -8.42 -13.45 -6.28
CA PHE A 54 -7.89 -12.20 -5.73
C PHE A 54 -8.72 -10.98 -6.13
N ASN A 55 -9.17 -10.92 -7.38
CA ASN A 55 -9.95 -9.81 -7.91
C ASN A 55 -11.38 -9.72 -7.35
N GLU A 56 -11.91 -10.80 -6.75
CA GLU A 56 -13.24 -10.77 -6.12
C GLU A 56 -13.26 -9.95 -4.82
N TRP A 57 -12.13 -9.88 -4.11
CA TRP A 57 -12.03 -9.21 -2.82
C TRP A 57 -10.99 -8.10 -2.75
N SER A 58 -10.13 -7.99 -3.77
CA SER A 58 -9.12 -6.93 -3.85
C SER A 58 -9.78 -5.54 -3.91
N PRO A 59 -9.43 -4.61 -3.00
CA PRO A 59 -9.95 -3.25 -3.04
C PRO A 59 -9.37 -2.43 -4.23
N TRP A 60 -8.42 -2.98 -4.96
CA TRP A 60 -7.71 -2.33 -6.06
C TRP A 60 -8.28 -2.67 -7.43
N TYR A 61 -8.84 -3.87 -7.61
CA TYR A 61 -9.31 -4.34 -8.91
C TYR A 61 -10.33 -3.38 -9.53
N GLY A 62 -11.30 -2.90 -8.74
CA GLY A 62 -12.28 -1.91 -9.22
C GLY A 62 -11.74 -0.48 -9.40
N ARG A 63 -10.51 -0.18 -8.98
CA ARG A 63 -9.91 1.17 -9.10
C ARG A 63 -9.10 1.34 -10.37
N ASP A 64 -8.57 0.26 -10.95
CA ASP A 64 -7.82 0.30 -12.20
C ASP A 64 -8.43 -0.67 -13.23
N PRO A 65 -9.39 -0.19 -14.04
CA PRO A 65 -10.03 -1.02 -15.06
C PRO A 65 -9.10 -1.45 -16.20
N ALA A 66 -7.94 -0.82 -16.35
CA ALA A 66 -6.97 -1.14 -17.39
C ALA A 66 -5.93 -2.18 -16.94
N ALA A 67 -5.97 -2.59 -15.67
CA ALA A 67 -5.06 -3.58 -15.13
C ALA A 67 -5.31 -4.97 -15.77
N THR A 68 -4.25 -5.54 -16.31
CA THR A 68 -4.20 -6.93 -16.80
C THR A 68 -3.46 -7.78 -15.77
N TYR A 69 -3.94 -9.00 -15.55
CA TYR A 69 -3.35 -9.94 -14.60
C TYR A 69 -3.00 -11.25 -15.30
N ASP A 70 -1.76 -11.69 -15.14
CA ASP A 70 -1.23 -12.88 -15.80
C ASP A 70 -0.82 -13.91 -14.75
N PHE A 71 -1.54 -15.02 -14.70
CA PHE A 71 -1.30 -16.07 -13.71
C PHE A 71 -0.28 -17.08 -14.21
N SER A 72 0.64 -17.50 -13.34
CA SER A 72 1.60 -18.56 -13.64
C SER A 72 1.87 -19.46 -12.43
N GLY A 73 2.37 -20.67 -12.71
CA GLY A 73 2.62 -21.69 -11.70
C GLY A 73 1.36 -22.49 -11.31
N PRO A 74 1.38 -23.17 -10.15
CA PRO A 74 0.23 -23.90 -9.63
C PRO A 74 -0.89 -22.93 -9.22
N ALA A 75 -2.15 -23.41 -9.24
CA ALA A 75 -3.32 -22.61 -8.85
C ALA A 75 -3.28 -22.10 -7.39
N TRP A 76 -2.45 -22.73 -6.55
CA TRP A 76 -2.33 -22.46 -5.12
C TRP A 76 -0.98 -22.92 -4.59
N GLY A 77 -0.55 -22.32 -3.46
CA GLY A 77 0.64 -22.72 -2.74
C GLY A 77 1.94 -22.16 -3.30
N SER A 78 3.06 -22.78 -2.91
CA SER A 78 4.39 -22.29 -3.27
C SER A 78 4.60 -22.28 -4.79
N GLY A 79 5.04 -21.14 -5.33
CA GLY A 79 5.30 -20.95 -6.75
C GLY A 79 4.11 -20.38 -7.56
N ALA A 80 2.94 -20.20 -6.95
CA ALA A 80 1.84 -19.47 -7.59
C ALA A 80 2.18 -17.98 -7.72
N SER A 81 1.90 -17.38 -8.88
CA SER A 81 2.16 -15.95 -9.17
C SER A 81 1.05 -15.34 -10.03
N MET A 82 0.86 -14.02 -9.89
CA MET A 82 -0.06 -13.14 -10.64
C MET A 82 0.68 -11.88 -11.07
#